data_AF-A0AAV0IJF0-F1
#
_entry.id   AF-A0AAV0IJF0-F1
#
_cell.length_a   1.000
_cell.length_b   1.000
_cell.length_c   1.000
_cell.angle_alpha   90.00
_cell.angle_beta   90.00
_cell.angle_gamma   90.00
#
_symmetry.space_group_name_H-M   'P 1'
#
loop_
_entity.id
_entity.type
_entity.pdbx_description
1 polymer ?
#
loop_
_entity_poly.entity_id
_entity_poly.type
_entity_poly.pdbx_seq_one_letter_code
_entity_poly.pdbx_strand_id
1 'polypeptide(L)' 'MNIAMEQTEEYVNGQLKNKYGDAFIRGNNGINQFLNQDYLVYCV' A
#
# COMPACT_ATOMS: atom_id res chain seq x y z
N MET A 1 -3.63 -11.51 5.95
CA MET A 1 -4.98 -10.98 5.61
C MET A 1 -4.85 -9.90 4.55
N ASN A 2 -5.42 -10.09 3.35
CA ASN A 2 -5.36 -9.11 2.27
C ASN A 2 -6.49 -8.07 2.40
N ILE A 3 -6.26 -6.84 1.91
CA ILE A 3 -7.23 -5.74 1.93
C ILE A 3 -7.32 -5.16 0.52
N ALA A 4 -8.54 -4.90 0.05
CA ALA A 4 -8.81 -4.13 -1.15
C ALA A 4 -9.34 -2.75 -0.74
N MET A 5 -8.89 -1.70 -1.42
CA MET A 5 -9.27 -0.31 -1.20
C MET A 5 -9.67 0.32 -2.53
N GLU A 6 -10.68 1.19 -2.49
CA GLU A 6 -11.11 2.01 -3.63
C GLU A 6 -10.79 3.47 -3.33
N GLN A 7 -10.64 4.29 -4.38
CA GLN A 7 -10.32 5.72 -4.28
C GLN A 7 -9.11 6.05 -3.38
N THR A 8 -8.06 5.23 -3.47
CA THR A 8 -6.88 5.28 -2.62
C THR A 8 -5.96 6.45 -2.96
N GLU A 9 -5.46 7.12 -1.92
CA GLU A 9 -4.50 8.22 -2.01
C GLU A 9 -3.30 7.96 -1.09
N GLU A 10 -2.10 8.30 -1.56
CA GLU A 10 -0.87 8.23 -0.76
C GLU A 10 -0.48 9.62 -0.29
N TYR A 11 -0.27 9.71 1.02
CA TYR A 11 0.23 10.91 1.67
C TYR A 11 1.61 10.64 2.25
N VAL A 12 2.59 11.46 1.89
CA VAL A 12 3.94 11.43 2.47
C VAL A 12 4.16 12.76 3.18
N ASN A 13 4.54 12.72 4.46
CA ASN A 13 4.67 13.90 5.32
C ASN A 13 3.40 14.79 5.34
N GLY A 14 2.23 14.16 5.28
CA GLY A 14 0.94 14.86 5.29
C GLY A 14 0.57 15.55 3.98
N GLN A 15 1.37 15.42 2.93
CA GLN A 15 1.06 15.95 1.59
C GLN A 15 0.66 14.83 0.65
N LEU A 16 -0.37 15.08 -0.15
CA LEU A 16 -0.80 14.18 -1.21
C LEU A 16 0.34 14.01 -2.23
N LYS A 17 0.81 12.77 -2.37
CA LYS A 17 1.88 12.40 -3.31
C LYS A 17 1.32 11.74 -4.56
N ASN A 18 0.40 10.79 -4.40
CA ASN A 18 -0.19 10.05 -5.51
C ASN A 18 -1.66 9.70 -5.25
N LYS A 19 -2.41 9.50 -6.33
CA LYS A 19 -3.77 8.93 -6.31
C LYS A 19 -3.74 7.64 -7.12
N TYR A 20 -4.18 6.55 -6.52
CA TYR A 20 -4.12 5.21 -7.10
C TYR A 20 -5.48 4.66 -7.51
N GLY A 21 -6.58 5.20 -6.97
CA GLY A 21 -7.91 4.63 -7.23
C GLY A 21 -8.03 3.27 -6.54
N ASP A 22 -8.14 2.20 -7.32
CA ASP A 22 -8.26 0.85 -6.76
C ASP A 22 -6.87 0.31 -6.39
N ALA A 23 -6.72 -0.11 -5.13
CA ALA A 23 -5.46 -0.60 -4.59
C ALA A 23 -5.67 -1.87 -3.76
N PHE A 24 -4.69 -2.78 -3.80
CA PHE A 24 -4.71 -4.00 -3.01
C PHE A 24 -3.47 -4.06 -2.11
N ILE A 25 -3.71 -4.18 -0.80
CA ILE A 25 -2.66 -4.41 0.19
C ILE A 25 -2.62 -5.90 0.50
N ARG A 26 -1.50 -6.54 0.14
CA ARG A 26 -1.27 -7.96 0.44
C ARG A 26 -0.88 -8.11 1.91
N GLY A 27 -1.64 -8.92 2.62
CA GLY A 27 -1.26 -9.34 3.97
C GLY A 27 -0.20 -10.42 3.95
N ASN A 28 0.72 -10.36 4.89
CA ASN A 28 1.65 -11.43 5.17
C ASN A 28 0.98 -12.49 6.06
N ASN A 29 0.82 -13.72 5.58
CA ASN A 29 0.29 -14.82 6.39
C ASN A 29 1.33 -15.34 7.40
N GLY A 30 1.85 -14.48 8.29
CA GLY A 30 2.82 -14.83 9.33
C GLY A 30 4.30 -14.75 8.93
N ILE A 31 4.63 -14.15 7.78
CA ILE A 31 6.02 -13.97 7.33
C ILE A 31 6.42 -12.50 7.53
N ASN A 32 7.42 -12.23 8.38
CA ASN A 32 8.06 -10.92 8.49
C ASN A 32 8.90 -10.67 7.22
N GLN A 33 8.26 -10.17 6.16
CA GLN A 33 8.98 -9.63 5.01
C GLN A 33 9.37 -8.18 5.35
N PHE A 34 10.66 -7.88 5.33
CA PHE A 34 11.16 -6.52 5.45
C PHE A 34 10.65 -5.72 4.24
N LEU A 35 9.65 -4.88 4.48
CA LEU A 35 9.10 -3.99 3.47
C LEU A 35 10.08 -2.83 3.28
N ASN A 36 10.71 -2.78 2.10
CA ASN A 36 11.44 -1.59 1.68
C ASN A 36 10.41 -0.46 1.55
N GLN A 37 10.64 0.67 2.24
CA GLN A 37 9.63 1.73 2.42
C GLN A 37 9.18 2.38 1.09
N ASP A 38 9.89 2.12 -0.01
CA ASP A 38 9.58 2.61 -1.35
C ASP A 38 8.62 1.71 -2.15
N TYR A 39 8.25 0.52 -1.62
CA TYR A 39 7.50 -0.51 -2.36
C TYR A 39 6.16 -0.91 -1.73
N LEU A 40 5.69 -0.21 -0.69
CA LEU A 40 4.38 -0.51 -0.08
C LEU A 40 3.20 -0.25 -1.03
N VAL A 41 3.44 0.49 -2.13
CA VAL A 41 2.51 0.68 -3.24
C VAL A 41 2.95 -0.07 -4.51
N TYR A 42 3.82 -1.08 -4.39
CA TYR A 42 3.82 -2.12 -5.41
C TYR A 42 2.61 -3.01 -5.12
N CYS A 43 1.48 -2.56 -5.68
CA CYS A 43 0.32 -3.39 -5.98
C CYS A 43 0.77 -4.81 -6.34
N VAL A 44 0.16 -5.79 -5.67
CA VAL A 44 -0.25 -7.01 -6.38
C VAL A 44 -1.65 -6.76 -6.89
#